data_AF-A0A2D2M6H9-F1
#
_entry.id   AF-A0A2D2M6H9-F1
#
_cell.length_a   1.000
_cell.length_b   1.000
_cell.length_c   1.000
_cell.angle_alpha   90.00
_cell.angle_beta   90.00
_cell.angle_gamma   90.00
#
_symmetry.space_group_name_H-M   'P 1'
#
loop_
_entity.id
_entity.type
_entity.pdbx_description
1 polymer ?
#
loop_
_entity_poly.entity_id
_entity_poly.type
_entity_poly.pdbx_seq_one_letter_code
_entity_poly.pdbx_strand_id
1 'polypeptide(L)' 'MKSALALVFTAAVAASVTGCVVQSTYSKSVAVTKDATGRVVQTVETETVVQPGQGYPIRLEKIAGVQP' A
#
# COMPACT_ATOMS: atom_id res chain seq x y z
N MET A 1 37.30 4.94 -24.84
CA MET A 1 37.34 4.39 -23.46
C MET A 1 36.57 5.26 -22.45
N LYS A 2 36.75 6.60 -22.46
CA LYS A 2 36.06 7.52 -21.53
C LYS A 2 34.52 7.50 -21.63
N SER A 3 33.96 7.41 -22.85
CA SER A 3 32.49 7.39 -23.05
C SER A 3 31.82 6.08 -22.63
N ALA A 4 32.53 4.95 -22.67
CA ALA A 4 31.99 3.66 -22.24
C ALA A 4 31.89 3.59 -20.70
N LEU A 5 32.87 4.16 -20.00
CA LEU A 5 32.87 4.23 -18.54
C LEU A 5 31.74 5.14 -18.02
N ALA A 6 31.48 6.25 -18.71
CA ALA A 6 30.36 7.13 -18.38
C ALA A 6 29.01 6.41 -18.53
N LEU A 7 28.81 5.65 -19.61
CA LEU A 7 27.56 4.93 -19.87
C LEU A 7 27.26 3.85 -18.80
N VAL A 8 28.28 3.11 -18.38
CA VAL A 8 28.15 2.08 -17.33
C VAL A 8 27.79 2.71 -15.98
N PHE A 9 28.39 3.87 -15.67
CA PHE A 9 28.11 4.58 -14.42
C PHE A 9 26.66 5.11 -14.40
N THR A 10 26.16 5.66 -15.50
CA THR A 10 24.78 6.16 -15.58
C THR A 10 23.76 5.01 -15.47
N ALA A 11 24.05 3.85 -16.06
CA ALA A 11 23.18 2.68 -15.97
C ALA A 11 23.12 2.11 -14.54
N ALA A 12 24.26 2.05 -13.84
CA ALA A 12 24.31 1.60 -12.45
C ALA A 12 23.55 2.54 -11.50
N VAL A 13 23.68 3.85 -11.70
CA VAL A 13 22.92 4.84 -10.94
C VAL A 13 21.42 4.70 -11.22
N ALA A 14 21.00 4.59 -12.49
CA ALA A 14 19.60 4.41 -12.85
C ALA A 14 18.96 3.15 -12.22
N ALA A 15 19.70 2.06 -12.14
CA ALA A 15 19.25 0.83 -11.46
C ALA A 15 19.15 0.98 -9.93
N SER A 16 19.94 1.86 -9.32
CA SER A 16 19.87 2.13 -7.88
C SER A 16 18.73 3.07 -7.47
N VAL A 17 18.15 3.83 -8.41
CA VAL A 17 17.02 4.74 -8.14
C VAL A 17 15.65 4.07 -8.33
N THR A 18 15.60 2.79 -8.73
CA THR A 18 14.35 2.01 -8.63
C THR A 18 14.13 1.67 -7.16
N GLY A 19 13.69 2.66 -6.38
CA GLY A 19 13.26 2.46 -5.01
C GLY A 19 12.27 1.30 -5.00
N CYS A 20 12.58 0.26 -4.21
CA CYS A 20 11.70 -0.88 -4.04
C CYS A 20 10.43 -0.39 -3.34
N VAL A 21 9.45 0.07 -4.13
CA VAL A 21 8.10 0.32 -3.63
C VAL A 21 7.51 -1.05 -3.34
N VAL A 22 7.69 -1.49 -2.10
CA VAL A 22 7.20 -2.79 -1.68
C VAL A 22 5.68 -2.74 -1.71
N GLN A 23 5.10 -3.58 -2.57
CA GLN A 23 3.67 -3.60 -2.84
C GLN A 23 2.92 -4.03 -1.57
N SER A 24 2.42 -3.04 -0.82
CA SER A 24 1.47 -3.27 0.24
C SER A 24 0.09 -3.49 -0.37
N THR A 25 -0.63 -4.48 0.13
CA THR A 25 -2.02 -4.74 -0.29
C THR A 25 -2.96 -4.24 0.80
N TYR A 26 -3.86 -3.32 0.42
CA TYR A 26 -4.96 -2.86 1.26
C TYR A 26 -6.27 -3.43 0.72
N SER A 27 -7.08 -4.00 1.60
CA SER A 27 -8.42 -4.49 1.27
C SER A 27 -9.43 -3.94 2.27
N LYS A 28 -10.51 -3.34 1.77
CA LYS A 28 -11.65 -2.89 2.55
C LYS A 28 -12.92 -3.55 2.02
N SER A 29 -13.68 -4.18 2.91
CA SER A 29 -15.00 -4.74 2.59
C SER A 29 -16.07 -4.06 3.44
N VAL A 30 -17.15 -3.63 2.80
CA VAL A 30 -18.31 -3.05 3.47
C VAL A 30 -19.51 -3.94 3.18
N ALA A 31 -20.07 -4.56 4.23
CA ALA A 31 -21.29 -5.34 4.16
C ALA A 31 -22.44 -4.52 4.76
N VAL A 32 -23.52 -4.36 3.99
CA VAL A 32 -24.70 -3.59 4.40
C VAL A 32 -25.90 -4.53 4.44
N THR A 33 -26.48 -4.73 5.62
CA THR A 33 -27.72 -5.47 5.80
C THR A 33 -28.89 -4.50 5.77
N LYS A 34 -29.90 -4.81 4.96
CA LYS A 34 -31.13 -4.03 4.82
C LYS A 34 -32.34 -4.81 5.30
N ASP A 35 -33.33 -4.11 5.86
CA ASP A 35 -34.63 -4.69 6.18
C ASP A 35 -35.52 -4.84 4.93
N ALA A 36 -36.70 -5.44 5.10
CA ALA A 36 -37.69 -5.64 4.04
C ALA A 36 -38.22 -4.33 3.42
N THR A 37 -38.02 -3.19 4.10
CA THR A 37 -38.40 -1.85 3.60
C THR A 37 -37.24 -1.14 2.90
N GLY A 38 -36.08 -1.78 2.80
CA GLY A 38 -34.87 -1.25 2.16
C GLY A 38 -34.00 -0.36 3.05
N ARG A 39 -34.35 -0.19 4.33
CA ARG A 39 -33.57 0.62 5.29
C ARG A 39 -32.35 -0.17 5.74
N VAL A 40 -31.24 0.53 5.92
CA VAL A 40 -30.00 -0.06 6.43
C VAL A 40 -30.16 -0.32 7.92
N VAL A 41 -30.00 -1.58 8.32
CA VAL A 41 -30.09 -2.01 9.74
C VAL A 41 -28.74 -2.33 10.33
N GLN A 42 -27.74 -2.62 9.49
CA GLN A 42 -26.38 -2.91 9.93
C GLN A 42 -25.38 -2.61 8.82
N THR A 43 -24.25 -2.02 9.21
CA THR A 43 -23.08 -1.88 8.35
C THR A 43 -21.89 -2.50 9.07
N VAL A 44 -21.22 -3.46 8.42
CA VAL A 44 -19.99 -4.07 8.91
C VAL A 44 -18.86 -3.66 7.97
N GLU A 45 -17.85 -3.00 8.50
CA GLU A 45 -16.64 -2.61 7.77
C GLU A 45 -15.46 -3.44 8.26
N THR A 46 -14.76 -4.08 7.32
CA THR A 46 -13.54 -4.83 7.61
C THR A 46 -12.41 -4.25 6.77
N GLU A 47 -11.29 -3.92 7.41
CA GLU A 47 -10.08 -3.39 6.78
C GLU A 47 -8.89 -4.30 7.08
N THR A 48 -8.15 -4.68 6.04
CA THR A 48 -6.98 -5.57 6.14
C THR A 48 -5.80 -4.96 5.40
N VAL A 49 -4.62 -4.98 6.04
CA VAL A 49 -3.34 -4.55 5.46
C VAL A 49 -2.38 -5.73 5.45
N VAL A 50 -1.82 -6.06 4.29
CA VAL A 50 -0.75 -7.06 4.16
C VAL A 50 0.52 -6.36 3.69
N GLN A 51 1.58 -6.50 4.48
CA GLN A 51 2.90 -5.93 4.19
C GLN A 51 3.95 -7.03 4.00
N PRO A 52 4.77 -6.97 2.94
CA PRO A 52 5.81 -7.96 2.67
C PRO A 52 6.99 -7.95 3.66
N GLY A 53 7.06 -7.00 4.61
CA GLY A 53 8.14 -6.91 5.59
C GLY A 53 7.82 -5.98 6.76
N GLN A 54 8.60 -6.07 7.83
CA GLN A 54 8.53 -5.20 9.02
C GLN A 54 9.32 -3.90 8.77
N GLY A 55 8.75 -2.74 9.11
CA GLY A 55 9.46 -1.44 9.05
C GLY A 55 9.12 -0.53 7.87
N TYR A 56 8.15 -0.90 7.02
CA TYR A 56 7.60 0.06 6.05
C TYR A 56 6.68 1.03 6.79
N PRO A 57 6.89 2.36 6.68
CA PRO A 57 6.05 3.34 7.35
C PRO A 57 4.64 3.21 6.78
N ILE A 58 3.77 2.56 7.55
CA ILE A 58 2.36 2.48 7.20
C ILE A 58 1.79 3.88 7.46
N ARG A 59 1.15 4.49 6.45
CA ARG A 59 0.27 5.64 6.70
C ARG A 59 -1.03 5.14 7.35
N LEU A 60 -0.91 4.61 8.57
CA LEU A 60 -2.02 4.15 9.43
C LEU A 60 -2.94 5.29 9.83
N GLU A 61 -2.50 6.54 9.63
CA GLU A 61 -3.29 7.77 9.74
C GLU A 61 -4.65 7.70 9.02
N LYS A 62 -4.79 6.81 8.01
CA LYS A 62 -6.04 6.62 7.26
C LYS A 62 -6.87 5.41 7.68
N ILE A 63 -6.36 4.56 8.56
CA ILE A 63 -7.06 3.38 9.09
C ILE A 63 -7.58 3.74 10.48
N ALA A 64 -8.91 3.71 10.64
CA ALA A 64 -9.54 4.07 11.90
C ALA A 64 -9.10 3.10 13.01
N GLY A 65 -8.57 3.65 14.11
CA GLY A 65 -8.23 2.88 15.31
C GLY A 65 -6.78 2.39 15.42
N VAL A 66 -5.91 2.70 14.45
CA VAL A 66 -4.48 2.35 14.56
C VAL A 66 -3.67 3.59 14.97
N GLN A 67 -3.07 3.55 16.17
CA GLN A 67 -2.18 4.61 16.67
C GLN A 67 -0.74 4.40 16.16
N PRO A 68 0.02 5.51 15.94
CA PRO A 68 1.37 5.48 15.35
C PRO A 68 2.41 4.75 16.21
#